data_AF-A0A8J7E1B0-F1
#
_entry.id   AF-A0A8J7E1B0-F1
#
_cell.length_a   1.000
_cell.length_b   1.000
_cell.length_c   1.000
_cell.angle_alpha   90.00
_cell.angle_beta   90.00
_cell.angle_gamma   90.00
#
_symmetry.space_group_name_H-M   'P 1'
#
loop_
_entity.id
_entity.type
_entity.pdbx_description
1 polymer ?
#
loop_
_entity_poly.entity_id
_entity_poly.type
_entity_poly.pdbx_seq_one_letter_code
_entity_poly.pdbx_strand_id
1 'polypeptide(L)'
;MKTLYVFPLMERMVGRMNPLPDLPPFAVALLCLTLDLLIHGPALLVVLAVAGLIGMAWKQNITPSRSLSRRASKAQGGRRKTGRLLGLGLFWLITLLAFPAQAQFFGGAETWMQSNFGADAGDAIPLVFNVLRGLFLLYVGISLVRVINGARQDEDWQTIARTPLIIIIAVTAGDVLTTLITG
;
A
#
# COMPACT_ATOMS: atom_id res chain seq x y z
N MET A 1 -25.89 59.96 5.28
CA MET A 1 -24.50 60.16 5.71
C MET A 1 -23.78 58.81 5.79
N LYS A 2 -22.61 58.68 5.14
CA LYS A 2 -21.54 57.67 5.31
C LYS A 2 -21.86 56.17 5.16
N THR A 3 -21.78 55.63 3.94
CA THR A 3 -21.58 54.17 3.67
C THR A 3 -20.74 53.87 2.41
N LEU A 4 -19.76 54.72 2.08
CA LEU A 4 -19.02 54.61 0.79
C LEU A 4 -17.48 54.47 0.89
N TYR A 5 -16.92 54.02 2.03
CA TYR A 5 -15.45 54.01 2.21
C TYR A 5 -14.81 52.70 2.70
N VAL A 6 -15.55 51.59 2.87
CA VAL A 6 -14.96 50.36 3.44
C VAL A 6 -14.38 49.41 2.37
N PHE A 7 -14.96 49.40 1.17
CA PHE A 7 -14.57 48.47 0.11
C PHE A 7 -13.12 48.64 -0.42
N PRO A 8 -12.57 49.86 -0.62
CA PRO A 8 -11.23 50.02 -1.18
C PRO A 8 -10.09 49.75 -0.18
N LEU A 9 -10.39 49.62 1.12
CA LEU A 9 -9.36 49.39 2.15
C LEU A 9 -8.95 47.91 2.23
N MET A 10 -9.87 46.98 1.97
CA MET A 10 -9.57 45.54 2.01
C MET A 10 -8.68 45.09 0.84
N GLU A 11 -8.85 45.66 -0.36
CA GLU A 11 -7.96 45.36 -1.49
C GLU A 11 -6.51 45.78 -1.24
N ARG A 12 -6.29 46.89 -0.53
CA ARG A 12 -4.94 47.36 -0.19
C ARG A 12 -4.22 46.49 0.85
N MET A 13 -4.95 45.80 1.72
CA MET A 13 -4.34 44.92 2.73
C MET A 13 -3.91 43.57 2.14
N VAL A 14 -4.64 43.06 1.13
CA VAL A 14 -4.27 41.82 0.43
C VAL A 14 -3.01 41.99 -0.41
N GLY A 15 -2.79 43.17 -1.00
CA GLY A 15 -1.58 43.48 -1.79
C GLY A 15 -0.28 43.59 -1.00
N ARG A 16 -0.32 43.55 0.34
CA ARG A 16 0.86 43.68 1.23
C ARG A 16 1.33 42.36 1.85
N MET A 17 0.65 41.24 1.60
CA MET A 17 1.14 39.95 2.03
C MET A 17 2.27 39.50 1.10
N ASN A 18 3.51 39.64 1.56
CA ASN A 18 4.69 39.09 0.89
C ASN A 18 4.45 37.60 0.61
N PRO A 19 4.61 37.13 -0.64
CA PRO A 19 4.52 35.70 -0.92
C PRO A 19 5.64 34.99 -0.17
N LEU A 20 5.27 34.05 0.71
CA LEU A 20 6.19 33.13 1.36
C LEU A 20 7.04 32.44 0.27
N PRO A 21 8.33 32.20 0.52
CA PRO A 21 9.24 31.66 -0.50
C PRO A 21 8.68 30.35 -1.05
N ASP A 22 8.51 30.32 -2.37
CA ASP A 22 7.99 29.19 -3.14
C ASP A 22 8.95 28.00 -3.05
N LEU A 23 8.96 27.28 -1.92
CA LEU A 23 9.53 25.95 -1.87
C LEU A 23 8.70 25.10 -2.83
N PRO A 24 9.28 24.63 -3.96
CA PRO A 24 8.52 23.87 -4.92
C PRO A 24 7.99 22.64 -4.19
N PRO A 25 6.71 22.25 -4.41
CA PRO A 25 6.09 21.12 -3.71
C PRO A 25 6.89 19.81 -3.87
N PHE A 26 7.76 19.75 -4.89
CA PHE A 26 8.73 18.67 -5.09
C PHE A 26 9.79 18.59 -3.99
N ALA A 27 10.32 19.72 -3.50
CA ALA A 27 11.31 19.75 -2.43
C ALA A 27 10.70 19.31 -1.08
N VAL A 28 9.45 19.72 -0.83
CA VAL A 28 8.69 19.27 0.35
C VAL A 28 8.40 17.77 0.25
N ALA A 29 7.99 17.28 -0.92
CA ALA A 29 7.77 15.86 -1.15
C ALA A 29 9.04 15.03 -1.01
N LEU A 30 10.19 15.53 -1.48
CA LEU A 30 11.49 14.87 -1.37
C LEU A 30 11.94 14.78 0.10
N LEU A 31 11.75 15.86 0.87
CA LEU A 31 12.09 15.91 2.29
C LEU A 31 11.19 14.98 3.13
N CYS A 32 9.91 14.89 2.79
CA CYS A 32 9.00 13.93 3.41
C CYS A 32 9.30 12.48 3.02
N LEU A 33 9.71 12.21 1.77
CA LEU A 33 10.18 10.89 1.34
C LEU A 33 11.43 10.43 2.12
N THR A 34 12.36 11.35 2.39
CA THR A 34 13.54 11.04 3.21
C THR A 34 13.20 10.77 4.68
N LEU A 35 12.12 11.37 5.19
CA LEU A 35 11.64 11.13 6.56
C LEU A 35 10.84 9.82 6.69
N ASP A 36 10.09 9.45 5.65
CA ASP A 36 9.32 8.19 5.56
C ASP A 36 10.25 6.96 5.55
N LEU A 37 11.40 7.04 4.88
CA LEU A 37 12.39 5.96 4.87
C LEU A 37 13.07 5.76 6.24
N LEU A 38 13.14 6.82 7.06
CA LEU A 38 13.80 6.79 8.37
C LEU A 38 12.89 6.25 9.48
N ILE A 39 11.58 6.47 9.36
CA ILE A 39 10.57 6.10 10.36
C ILE A 39 9.72 4.99 9.75
N HIS A 40 10.10 3.73 9.95
CA HIS A 40 9.42 2.56 9.40
C HIS A 40 7.90 2.56 9.70
N GLY A 41 7.07 3.09 8.79
CA GLY A 41 5.62 3.10 9.00
C GLY A 41 4.82 3.64 7.80
N PRO A 42 3.72 2.97 7.40
CA PRO A 42 2.92 3.34 6.21
C PRO A 42 2.06 4.62 6.36
N ALA A 43 2.16 5.33 7.49
CA ALA A 43 1.29 6.46 7.83
C ALA A 43 1.67 7.78 7.14
N LEU A 44 2.94 7.97 6.77
CA LEU A 44 3.43 9.23 6.18
C LEU A 44 3.01 9.41 4.72
N LEU A 45 2.86 8.31 3.97
CA LEU A 45 2.34 8.31 2.61
C LEU A 45 0.89 8.81 2.52
N VAL A 46 0.08 8.62 3.57
CA VAL A 46 -1.30 9.14 3.66
C VAL A 46 -1.29 10.67 3.69
N VAL A 47 -0.39 11.26 4.46
CA VAL A 47 -0.23 12.72 4.57
C VAL A 47 0.19 13.31 3.22
N LEU A 48 1.08 12.62 2.48
CA LEU A 48 1.53 13.05 1.15
C LEU A 48 0.45 12.94 0.07
N ALA A 49 -0.37 11.89 0.09
CA ALA A 49 -1.50 11.75 -0.82
C ALA A 49 -2.54 12.86 -0.61
N VAL A 50 -2.84 13.18 0.65
CA VAL A 50 -3.77 14.26 1.01
C VAL A 50 -3.19 15.63 0.61
N ALA A 51 -1.91 15.89 0.88
CA ALA A 51 -1.24 17.13 0.47
C ALA A 51 -1.23 17.30 -1.07
N GLY A 52 -1.01 16.21 -1.81
CA GLY A 52 -1.06 16.20 -3.28
C GLY A 52 -2.45 16.54 -3.84
N LEU A 53 -3.50 15.98 -3.23
CA LEU A 53 -4.89 16.27 -3.62
C LEU A 53 -5.28 17.72 -3.32
N ILE A 54 -4.86 18.26 -2.16
CA ILE A 54 -5.10 19.66 -1.78
C ILE A 54 -4.39 20.61 -2.76
N GLY A 55 -3.12 20.34 -3.11
CA GLY A 55 -2.38 21.14 -4.08
C GLY A 55 -3.01 21.15 -5.48
N MET A 56 -3.56 20.01 -5.91
CA MET A 56 -4.29 19.92 -7.19
C MET A 56 -5.61 20.69 -7.16
N ALA A 57 -6.36 20.61 -6.05
CA ALA A 57 -7.61 21.36 -5.86
C ALA A 57 -7.36 22.88 -5.82
N TRP A 58 -6.28 23.32 -5.16
CA TRP A 58 -5.88 24.73 -5.11
C TRP A 58 -5.52 25.28 -6.50
N LYS A 59 -4.75 24.52 -7.30
CA LYS A 59 -4.39 24.92 -8.67
C LYS A 59 -5.60 25.00 -9.60
N GLN A 60 -6.65 24.24 -9.32
CA GLN A 60 -7.87 24.21 -10.13
C GLN A 60 -8.74 25.46 -9.92
N ASN A 61 -8.64 26.12 -8.75
CA ASN A 61 -9.44 27.29 -8.40
C ASN A 61 -8.81 28.63 -8.86
N ILE A 62 -7.53 28.64 -9.25
CA ILE A 62 -6.77 29.87 -9.59
C ILE A 62 -6.81 30.20 -11.10
N THR A 63 -7.30 29.32 -11.97
CA THR A 63 -7.37 29.61 -13.43
C THR A 63 -8.78 30.00 -13.87
N PRO A 64 -9.10 31.30 -14.05
CA PRO A 64 -10.38 31.71 -14.64
C PRO A 64 -10.44 31.28 -16.11
N SER A 65 -11.56 30.65 -16.45
CA SER A 65 -11.87 30.02 -17.73
C SER A 65 -12.03 31.04 -18.87
N ARG A 66 -11.16 31.01 -19.89
CA ARG A 66 -11.47 31.50 -21.25
C ARG A 66 -10.93 30.59 -22.36
N SER A 67 -11.79 30.38 -23.37
CA SER A 67 -11.64 29.72 -24.69
C SER A 67 -11.93 28.20 -24.83
N LEU A 68 -12.84 27.91 -25.78
CA LEU A 68 -13.38 26.59 -26.15
C LEU A 68 -12.35 25.64 -26.79
N SER A 69 -11.27 26.16 -27.41
CA SER A 69 -10.25 25.34 -28.09
C SER A 69 -9.38 24.52 -27.11
N ARG A 70 -9.29 24.94 -25.84
CA ARG A 70 -8.57 24.19 -24.80
C ARG A 70 -9.38 23.03 -24.20
N ARG A 71 -10.68 22.90 -24.48
CA ARG A 71 -11.55 21.83 -23.91
C ARG A 71 -11.10 20.43 -24.37
N ALA A 72 -10.68 20.30 -25.63
CA ALA A 72 -10.11 19.06 -26.17
C ALA A 72 -8.74 18.72 -25.55
N SER A 73 -7.85 19.71 -25.40
CA SER A 73 -6.53 19.50 -24.74
C SER A 73 -6.64 19.20 -23.24
N LYS A 74 -7.63 19.77 -22.55
CA LYS A 74 -7.92 19.49 -21.13
C LYS A 74 -8.54 18.11 -20.93
N ALA A 75 -9.34 17.62 -21.87
CA ALA A 75 -9.87 16.25 -21.83
C ALA A 75 -8.74 15.20 -21.96
N GLN A 76 -7.76 15.46 -22.85
CA GLN A 76 -6.58 14.60 -23.01
C GLN A 76 -5.63 14.69 -21.80
N GLY A 77 -5.46 15.88 -21.21
CA GLY A 77 -4.72 16.06 -19.96
C GLY A 77 -5.38 15.42 -18.74
N GLY A 78 -6.72 15.43 -18.69
CA GLY A 78 -7.52 14.75 -17.65
C GLY A 78 -7.33 13.24 -17.70
N ARG A 79 -7.44 12.63 -18.88
CA ARG A 79 -7.19 11.19 -19.09
C ARG A 79 -5.80 10.75 -18.61
N ARG A 80 -4.75 11.53 -18.89
CA ARG A 80 -3.38 11.24 -18.43
C ARG A 80 -3.23 11.34 -16.91
N LYS A 81 -3.92 12.28 -16.27
CA LYS A 81 -3.91 12.43 -14.80
C LYS A 81 -4.69 11.31 -14.11
N THR A 82 -5.85 10.93 -14.65
CA THR A 82 -6.64 9.79 -14.15
C THR A 82 -5.87 8.49 -14.26
N GLY A 83 -5.16 8.25 -15.37
CA GLY A 83 -4.32 7.05 -15.52
C GLY A 83 -3.18 6.99 -14.49
N ARG A 84 -2.54 8.12 -14.18
CA ARG A 84 -1.51 8.20 -13.12
C ARG A 84 -2.10 7.95 -11.73
N LEU A 85 -3.27 8.53 -11.42
CA LEU A 85 -3.94 8.32 -10.14
C LEU A 85 -4.42 6.88 -9.97
N LEU A 86 -4.95 6.26 -11.01
CA LEU A 86 -5.31 4.85 -11.02
C LEU A 86 -4.09 3.94 -10.86
N GLY A 87 -3.00 4.23 -11.58
CA GLY A 87 -1.75 3.49 -11.44
C GLY A 87 -1.15 3.61 -10.04
N LEU A 88 -1.17 4.81 -9.45
CA LEU A 88 -0.70 5.04 -8.08
C LEU A 88 -1.61 4.34 -7.06
N GLY A 89 -2.93 4.39 -7.25
CA GLY A 89 -3.89 3.71 -6.38
C GLY A 89 -3.79 2.19 -6.47
N LEU A 90 -3.53 1.64 -7.65
CA LEU A 90 -3.29 0.21 -7.85
C LEU A 90 -1.97 -0.22 -7.21
N PHE A 91 -0.91 0.56 -7.40
CA PHE A 91 0.38 0.34 -6.74
C PHE A 91 0.25 0.42 -5.20
N TRP A 92 -0.58 1.34 -4.71
CA TRP A 92 -0.90 1.48 -3.29
C TRP A 92 -1.70 0.29 -2.75
N LEU A 93 -2.71 -0.20 -3.49
CA LEU A 93 -3.43 -1.43 -3.13
C LEU A 93 -2.49 -2.63 -3.07
N ILE A 94 -1.59 -2.78 -4.04
CA ILE A 94 -0.59 -3.86 -4.04
C ILE A 94 0.35 -3.71 -2.84
N THR A 95 0.75 -2.48 -2.48
CA THR A 95 1.62 -2.22 -1.33
C THR A 95 0.92 -2.46 0.02
N LEU A 96 -0.34 -2.09 0.15
CA LEU A 96 -1.15 -2.40 1.33
C LEU A 96 -1.43 -3.89 1.47
N LEU A 97 -1.64 -4.60 0.37
CA LEU A 97 -1.79 -6.06 0.36
C LEU A 97 -0.43 -6.76 0.55
N ALA A 98 0.67 -6.05 0.28
CA ALA A 98 2.04 -6.45 0.58
C ALA A 98 2.47 -6.03 1.98
N PHE A 99 1.61 -6.25 2.99
CA PHE A 99 2.10 -6.57 4.33
C PHE A 99 3.26 -7.58 4.20
N PRO A 100 4.23 -7.64 5.14
CA PRO A 100 5.19 -8.75 5.15
C PRO A 100 4.38 -10.02 4.93
N ALA A 101 4.84 -10.92 4.06
CA ALA A 101 4.17 -12.18 3.77
C ALA A 101 4.05 -12.99 5.06
N GLN A 102 3.12 -12.56 5.91
CA GLN A 102 2.64 -13.17 7.13
C GLN A 102 1.86 -14.33 6.58
N ALA A 103 2.61 -15.38 6.22
CA ALA A 103 2.00 -16.61 5.81
C ALA A 103 1.05 -16.99 6.95
N GLN A 104 -0.24 -17.18 6.65
CA GLN A 104 -1.25 -17.61 7.63
C GLN A 104 -0.95 -19.00 8.23
N PHE A 105 0.20 -19.59 7.90
CA PHE A 105 0.61 -20.90 8.35
C PHE A 105 1.62 -20.75 9.47
N PHE A 106 1.42 -21.54 10.53
CA PHE A 106 2.29 -21.63 11.69
C PHE A 106 2.40 -20.34 12.52
N GLY A 107 1.48 -19.38 12.33
CA GLY A 107 1.52 -18.10 13.05
C GLY A 107 1.16 -18.26 14.53
N GLY A 108 0.12 -19.05 14.81
CA GLY A 108 -0.29 -19.37 16.19
C GLY A 108 0.79 -20.17 16.91
N ALA A 109 1.37 -21.16 16.24
CA ALA A 109 2.45 -21.98 16.77
C ALA A 109 3.73 -21.19 17.06
N GLU A 110 4.13 -20.28 16.18
CA GLU A 110 5.28 -19.40 16.43
C GLU A 110 5.04 -18.50 17.64
N THR A 111 3.86 -17.89 17.71
CA THR A 111 3.50 -16.97 18.80
C THR A 111 3.53 -17.69 20.14
N TRP A 112 2.96 -18.90 20.20
CA TRP A 112 3.02 -19.72 21.40
C TRP A 112 4.45 -20.11 21.76
N MET A 113 5.26 -20.55 20.81
CA MET A 113 6.66 -20.89 21.09
C MET A 113 7.47 -19.68 21.58
N GLN A 114 7.30 -18.52 20.97
CA GLN A 114 7.96 -17.28 21.41
C GLN A 114 7.51 -16.89 22.82
N SER A 115 6.22 -17.03 23.13
CA SER A 115 5.68 -16.73 24.46
C SER A 115 6.27 -17.64 25.57
N ASN A 116 6.45 -18.92 25.27
CA ASN A 116 6.89 -19.91 26.27
C ASN A 116 8.41 -20.09 26.35
N PHE A 117 9.12 -19.90 25.23
CA PHE A 117 10.55 -20.23 25.11
C PHE A 117 11.41 -19.07 24.57
N GLY A 118 10.82 -17.90 24.32
CA GLY A 118 11.53 -16.78 23.69
C GLY A 118 12.74 -16.28 24.49
N ALA A 119 12.73 -16.40 25.81
CA ALA A 119 13.85 -16.02 26.67
C ALA A 119 15.09 -16.91 26.48
N ASP A 120 14.88 -18.22 26.26
CA ASP A 120 15.97 -19.19 26.12
C ASP A 120 16.39 -19.38 24.66
N ALA A 121 15.44 -19.28 23.72
CA ALA A 121 15.67 -19.57 22.31
C ALA A 121 15.91 -18.30 21.47
N GLY A 122 15.54 -17.12 21.95
CA GLY A 122 15.76 -15.85 21.25
C GLY A 122 15.31 -15.88 19.79
N ASP A 123 16.19 -15.43 18.88
CA ASP A 123 15.93 -15.33 17.44
C ASP A 123 15.85 -16.69 16.72
N ALA A 124 16.15 -17.80 17.39
CA ALA A 124 16.08 -19.13 16.77
C ALA A 124 14.63 -19.51 16.43
N ILE A 125 13.66 -19.12 17.26
CA ILE A 125 12.23 -19.42 17.03
C ILE A 125 11.75 -18.75 15.72
N PRO A 126 11.80 -17.41 15.56
CA PRO A 126 11.34 -16.79 14.33
C PRO A 126 12.14 -17.27 13.10
N LEU A 127 13.43 -17.56 13.24
CA LEU A 127 14.23 -18.10 12.14
C LEU A 127 13.70 -19.46 11.66
N VAL A 128 13.48 -20.41 12.57
CA VAL A 128 12.99 -21.75 12.22
C VAL A 128 11.60 -21.68 11.57
N PHE A 129 10.68 -20.88 12.13
CA PHE A 129 9.34 -20.73 11.56
C PHE A 129 9.35 -20.09 10.18
N ASN A 130 10.23 -19.12 9.94
CA ASN A 130 10.40 -18.53 8.61
C ASN A 130 11.00 -19.51 7.60
N VAL A 131 11.95 -20.36 8.02
CA VAL A 131 12.46 -21.45 7.17
C VAL A 131 11.36 -22.46 6.86
N LEU A 132 10.54 -22.86 7.84
CA LEU A 132 9.41 -23.78 7.64
C LEU A 132 8.39 -23.20 6.66
N ARG A 133 8.02 -21.92 6.79
CA ARG A 133 7.13 -21.23 5.83
C ARG A 133 7.74 -21.18 4.43
N GLY A 134 9.03 -20.87 4.34
CA GLY A 134 9.77 -20.86 3.06
C GLY A 134 9.74 -22.23 2.38
N LEU A 135 10.01 -23.31 3.12
CA LEU A 135 9.96 -24.68 2.61
C LEU A 135 8.53 -25.09 2.21
N PHE A 136 7.53 -24.70 3.00
CA PHE A 136 6.13 -24.96 2.69
C PHE A 136 5.71 -24.27 1.40
N LEU A 137 6.03 -22.98 1.23
CA LEU A 137 5.75 -22.24 0.01
C LEU A 137 6.50 -22.82 -1.19
N LEU A 138 7.75 -23.23 -1.01
CA LEU A 138 8.53 -23.91 -2.05
C LEU A 138 7.84 -25.21 -2.50
N TYR A 139 7.40 -26.03 -1.54
CA TYR A 139 6.67 -27.26 -1.81
C TYR A 139 5.37 -26.99 -2.57
N VAL A 140 4.55 -26.05 -2.09
CA VAL A 140 3.29 -25.68 -2.75
C VAL A 140 3.57 -25.16 -4.16
N GLY A 141 4.59 -24.30 -4.34
CA GLY A 141 5.01 -23.78 -5.63
C GLY A 141 5.40 -24.87 -6.63
N ILE A 142 6.24 -25.82 -6.22
CA ILE A 142 6.63 -26.96 -7.06
C ILE A 142 5.41 -27.84 -7.39
N SER A 143 4.57 -28.12 -6.39
CA SER A 143 3.37 -28.95 -6.57
C SER A 143 2.38 -28.33 -7.56
N LEU A 144 2.22 -27.01 -7.53
CA LEU A 144 1.34 -26.28 -8.43
C LEU A 144 1.80 -26.37 -9.88
N VAL A 145 3.11 -26.27 -10.13
CA VAL A 145 3.68 -26.47 -11.46
C VAL A 145 3.36 -27.87 -11.99
N ARG A 146 3.45 -28.90 -11.15
CA ARG A 146 3.10 -30.28 -11.55
C ARG A 146 1.61 -30.42 -11.89
N VAL A 147 0.72 -29.81 -11.11
CA VAL A 147 -0.72 -29.81 -11.40
C VAL A 147 -1.03 -29.11 -12.73
N ILE A 148 -0.42 -27.94 -12.98
CA ILE A 148 -0.61 -27.20 -14.23
C ILE A 148 -0.08 -28.00 -15.42
N ASN A 149 1.09 -28.62 -15.29
CA ASN A 149 1.67 -29.43 -16.35
C ASN A 149 0.82 -30.66 -16.66
N GLY A 150 0.31 -31.35 -15.63
CA GLY A 150 -0.62 -32.47 -15.81
C GLY A 150 -1.91 -32.02 -16.51
N ALA A 151 -2.44 -30.86 -16.14
CA ALA A 151 -3.64 -30.30 -16.79
C ALA A 151 -3.41 -29.94 -18.26
N ARG A 152 -2.19 -29.55 -18.65
CA ARG A 152 -1.81 -29.25 -20.04
C ARG A 152 -1.58 -30.50 -20.88
N GLN A 153 -1.26 -31.63 -20.24
CA GLN A 153 -0.93 -32.89 -20.89
C GLN A 153 -2.13 -33.84 -20.91
N ASP A 154 -3.33 -33.35 -20.59
CA ASP A 154 -4.56 -34.13 -20.42
C ASP A 154 -4.41 -35.31 -19.43
N GLU A 155 -3.46 -35.20 -18.49
CA GLU A 155 -3.32 -36.12 -17.36
C GLU A 155 -4.40 -35.83 -16.31
N ASP A 156 -4.66 -36.79 -15.42
CA ASP A 156 -5.57 -36.61 -14.29
C ASP A 156 -4.98 -35.68 -13.22
N TRP A 157 -5.01 -34.38 -13.53
CA TRP A 157 -4.49 -33.30 -12.71
C TRP A 157 -5.19 -33.19 -11.35
N GLN A 158 -6.42 -33.69 -11.23
CA GLN A 158 -7.16 -33.67 -9.96
C GLN A 158 -6.52 -34.63 -8.96
N THR A 159 -6.13 -35.82 -9.43
CA THR A 159 -5.41 -36.79 -8.61
C THR A 159 -4.03 -36.26 -8.19
N ILE A 160 -3.34 -35.53 -9.08
CA ILE A 160 -2.05 -34.87 -8.76
C ILE A 160 -2.25 -33.74 -7.73
N ALA A 161 -3.33 -32.98 -7.84
CA ALA A 161 -3.64 -31.85 -6.95
C ALA A 161 -4.09 -32.27 -5.56
N ARG A 162 -4.62 -33.48 -5.38
CA ARG A 162 -5.16 -33.97 -4.10
C ARG A 162 -4.13 -33.88 -2.97
N THR A 163 -2.92 -34.37 -3.20
CA THR A 163 -1.85 -34.43 -2.19
C THR A 163 -1.47 -33.06 -1.64
N PRO A 164 -1.10 -32.05 -2.46
CA PRO A 164 -0.77 -30.73 -1.93
C PRO A 164 -1.97 -30.04 -1.26
N LEU A 165 -3.19 -30.27 -1.73
CA LEU A 165 -4.40 -29.68 -1.16
C LEU A 165 -4.67 -30.21 0.26
N ILE A 166 -4.51 -31.52 0.49
CA ILE A 166 -4.61 -32.13 1.83
C ILE A 166 -3.60 -31.50 2.79
N ILE A 167 -2.36 -31.30 2.34
CA ILE A 167 -1.30 -30.71 3.17
C ILE A 167 -1.63 -29.27 3.54
N ILE A 168 -2.12 -28.46 2.60
CA ILE A 168 -2.54 -27.08 2.89
C ILE A 168 -3.65 -27.07 3.94
N ILE A 169 -4.68 -27.90 3.78
CA ILE A 169 -5.78 -27.99 4.73
C ILE A 169 -5.28 -28.43 6.11
N ALA A 170 -4.42 -29.44 6.17
CA ALA A 170 -3.87 -29.96 7.42
C ALA A 170 -3.06 -28.91 8.18
N VAL A 171 -2.21 -28.14 7.48
CA VAL A 171 -1.42 -27.08 8.09
C VAL A 171 -2.31 -25.94 8.58
N THR A 172 -3.30 -25.52 7.79
CA THR A 172 -4.28 -24.49 8.22
C THR A 172 -5.07 -24.95 9.44
N ALA A 173 -5.58 -26.19 9.43
CA ALA A 173 -6.33 -26.74 10.55
C ALA A 173 -5.45 -26.87 11.80
N GLY A 174 -4.18 -27.26 11.64
CA GLY A 174 -3.21 -27.32 12.72
C GLY A 174 -2.93 -25.94 13.32
N ASP A 175 -2.83 -24.89 12.50
CA ASP A 175 -2.61 -23.53 13.02
C ASP A 175 -3.86 -23.00 13.76
N VAL A 176 -5.06 -23.24 13.22
CA VAL A 176 -6.31 -22.94 13.94
C VAL A 176 -6.40 -23.71 15.25
N LEU A 177 -6.13 -25.01 15.25
CA LEU A 177 -6.14 -25.82 16.46
C LEU A 177 -5.12 -25.30 17.48
N THR A 178 -3.94 -24.88 17.02
CA THR A 178 -2.93 -24.27 17.89
C THR A 178 -3.51 -23.03 18.55
N THR A 179 -4.14 -22.12 17.80
CA THR A 179 -4.78 -20.94 18.40
C THR A 179 -5.89 -21.27 19.41
N LEU A 180 -6.58 -22.41 19.26
CA LEU A 180 -7.59 -22.88 20.22
C LEU A 180 -7.00 -23.52 21.47
N ILE A 181 -5.83 -24.16 21.37
CA ILE A 181 -5.16 -24.78 22.52
C ILE A 181 -4.37 -23.73 23.30
N THR A 182 -3.84 -22.72 22.61
CA THR A 182 -2.90 -21.75 23.17
C THR A 182 -3.53 -20.40 23.52
N GLY A 183 -4.72 -20.11 22.98
CA GLY A 183 -5.53 -18.92 23.29
C GLY A 183 -6.48 -19.16 24.45
#